data_AF-A0A9E4TQH9-F1
#
_entry.id   AF-A0A9E4TQH9-F1
#
_cell.length_a   1.000
_cell.length_b   1.000
_cell.length_c   1.000
_cell.angle_alpha   90.00
_cell.angle_beta   90.00
_cell.angle_gamma   90.00
#
_symmetry.space_group_name_H-M   'P 1'
#
loop_
_entity.id
_entity.type
_entity.pdbx_description
1 polymer ?
#
loop_
_entity_poly.entity_id
_entity_poly.type
_entity_poly.pdbx_seq_one_letter_code
_entity_poly.pdbx_strand_id
1 'polypeptide(L)' 'QRSSPIYPQEVADAGCHYLALGHWDRHVDVSQGNVTAVYSGCPLGPIGSPGAGEVTVVDLDPQTGVSFRQVAIN' A
#
# COMPACT_ATOMS: atom_id res chain seq x y z
N GLN A 1 -9.89 -9.41 -19.14
CA GLN A 1 -10.83 -9.25 -18.01
C GLN A 1 -9.99 -8.83 -16.82
N ARG A 2 -10.08 -7.58 -16.35
CA ARG A 2 -9.40 -7.19 -15.10
C ARG A 2 -10.27 -7.73 -13.96
N SER A 3 -9.68 -8.54 -13.09
CA SER A 3 -10.29 -8.91 -11.81
C SER A 3 -10.65 -7.61 -11.08
N SER A 4 -11.90 -7.54 -10.61
CA SER A 4 -12.58 -6.43 -9.93
C SER A 4 -11.74 -5.16 -9.66
N PRO A 5 -11.94 -4.06 -10.44
CA PRO A 5 -11.28 -2.80 -10.14
C PRO A 5 -11.74 -2.27 -8.78
N ILE A 6 -10.82 -1.68 -8.03
CA ILE A 6 -11.10 -0.94 -6.80
C ILE A 6 -11.28 0.53 -7.19
N TYR A 7 -12.46 1.07 -6.96
CA TYR A 7 -12.80 2.46 -7.28
C TYR A 7 -12.48 3.40 -6.12
N PRO A 8 -12.21 4.69 -6.39
CA PRO A 8 -11.87 5.66 -5.35
C PRO A 8 -12.89 5.74 -4.20
N GLN A 9 -14.18 5.63 -4.51
CA GLN A 9 -15.23 5.68 -3.51
C GLN A 9 -15.21 4.46 -2.58
N GLU A 10 -14.86 3.27 -3.08
CA GLU A 10 -14.73 2.07 -2.25
C GLU A 10 -13.58 2.19 -1.24
N VAL A 11 -12.52 2.92 -1.60
CA VAL A 11 -11.42 3.23 -0.67
C VAL A 11 -11.88 4.24 0.39
N ALA A 12 -12.57 5.31 -0.01
CA ALA A 12 -13.04 6.34 0.92
C ALA A 12 -14.05 5.78 1.94
N ASP A 13 -14.87 4.82 1.52
CA ASP A 13 -15.93 4.22 2.33
C ASP A 13 -15.47 2.95 3.09
N ALA A 14 -14.18 2.58 3.04
CA ALA A 14 -13.64 1.34 3.61
C ALA A 14 -13.79 1.21 5.13
N GLY A 15 -14.07 2.31 5.85
CA GLY A 15 -14.34 2.30 7.30
C GLY A 15 -13.12 2.01 8.18
N CYS A 16 -11.90 2.13 7.65
CA CYS A 16 -10.65 1.95 8.37
C CYS A 16 -9.71 3.14 8.20
N HIS A 17 -8.73 3.30 9.10
CA HIS A 17 -7.70 4.33 8.97
C HIS A 17 -6.64 3.97 7.93
N TYR A 18 -6.38 2.67 7.76
CA TYR A 18 -5.41 2.15 6.79
C TYR A 18 -5.97 0.92 6.05
N LEU A 19 -5.87 0.95 4.72
CA LEU A 19 -6.24 -0.13 3.82
C LEU A 19 -4.98 -0.67 3.11
N ALA A 20 -4.57 -1.88 3.48
CA ALA A 20 -3.43 -2.56 2.85
C ALA A 20 -3.88 -3.22 1.53
N LEU A 21 -3.26 -2.82 0.42
CA LEU A 21 -3.56 -3.33 -0.91
C LEU A 21 -2.40 -4.20 -1.44
N GLY A 22 -2.75 -5.21 -2.24
CA GLY A 22 -1.79 -6.16 -2.83
C GLY A 22 -2.07 -6.38 -4.32
N HIS A 23 -1.58 -7.50 -4.87
CA HIS A 23 -1.71 -7.90 -6.29
C HIS A 23 -0.88 -7.08 -7.29
N TRP A 24 -0.55 -5.83 -7.00
CA TRP A 24 0.32 -5.01 -7.85
C TRP A 24 1.74 -4.99 -7.30
N ASP A 25 2.73 -5.30 -8.15
CA ASP A 25 4.15 -5.33 -7.76
C ASP A 25 4.75 -3.93 -7.56
N ARG A 26 4.00 -2.88 -7.85
CA ARG A 26 4.42 -1.48 -7.70
C ARG A 26 3.86 -0.89 -6.41
N HIS A 27 4.71 -0.19 -5.67
CA HIS A 27 4.27 0.64 -4.56
C HIS A 27 3.54 1.88 -5.06
N VAL A 28 2.30 2.07 -4.59
CA VAL A 28 1.43 3.19 -5.00
C VAL A 28 0.53 3.60 -3.84
N ASP A 29 0.54 4.89 -3.53
CA ASP A 29 -0.46 5.52 -2.67
C ASP A 29 -1.73 5.82 -3.48
N VAL A 30 -2.84 5.25 -3.05
CA VAL A 30 -4.18 5.44 -3.62
C VAL A 30 -5.19 5.90 -2.56
N SER A 31 -4.71 6.56 -1.51
CA SER A 31 -5.53 7.08 -0.41
C SER A 31 -6.69 7.93 -0.92
N GLN A 32 -7.86 7.80 -0.27
CA GLN A 32 -9.07 8.54 -0.60
C GLN A 32 -9.78 8.98 0.67
N GLY A 33 -10.27 10.22 0.69
CA GLY A 33 -10.90 10.79 1.88
C GLY A 33 -9.96 10.71 3.11
N ASN A 34 -10.45 10.08 4.18
CA ASN A 34 -9.69 9.89 5.42
C ASN A 34 -9.02 8.51 5.53
N VAL A 35 -9.06 7.70 4.47
CA VAL A 35 -8.49 6.36 4.44
C VAL A 35 -7.13 6.41 3.75
N THR A 36 -6.07 6.10 4.48
CA THR A 36 -4.76 5.86 3.86
C THR A 36 -4.77 4.49 3.20
N ALA A 37 -4.48 4.40 1.91
CA ALA A 37 -4.52 3.16 1.17
C ALA A 37 -3.30 3.01 0.27
N VAL A 38 -2.53 1.94 0.49
CA VAL A 38 -1.23 1.77 -0.18
C VAL A 38 -1.10 0.36 -0.72
N TYR A 39 -0.73 0.25 -2.00
CA TYR A 39 -0.20 -0.98 -2.57
C TYR A 39 1.24 -1.14 -2.09
N SER A 40 1.54 -2.24 -1.39
CA SER A 40 2.89 -2.43 -0.81
C SER A 40 3.98 -2.72 -1.84
N GLY A 41 3.58 -3.10 -3.06
CA GLY A 41 4.50 -3.64 -4.07
C GLY A 41 4.93 -5.07 -3.77
N CYS A 42 5.96 -5.54 -4.47
CA CYS A 42 6.52 -6.87 -4.31
C CYS A 42 7.75 -6.86 -3.38
N PRO A 43 7.78 -7.71 -2.33
CA PRO A 43 8.93 -7.84 -1.43
C PRO A 43 10.06 -8.69 -2.03
N LEU A 44 9.90 -9.20 -3.25
CA LEU A 44 10.96 -9.83 -4.01
C LEU A 44 11.24 -8.87 -5.18
N GLY A 45 12.49 -8.43 -5.33
CA GLY A 45 12.88 -7.58 -6.46
C GLY A 45 12.45 -8.20 -7.81
N PRO A 46 12.46 -7.41 -8.90
CA PRO A 46 12.03 -7.89 -10.22
C PRO A 46 12.69 -9.24 -10.59
N ILE A 47 11.92 -10.16 -11.18
CA ILE A 47 12.47 -11.45 -11.65
C ILE A 47 13.65 -11.16 -12.60
N GLY A 48 14.87 -11.54 -12.19
CA GLY A 48 16.12 -11.26 -12.92
C GLY A 48 17.00 -10.15 -12.34
N SER A 49 16.56 -9.47 -11.27
CA SER A 49 17.39 -8.58 -10.46
C SER A 49 17.15 -8.91 -8.99
N PRO A 50 18.05 -9.68 -8.33
CA PRO A 50 18.00 -9.94 -6.90
C PRO A 50 18.41 -8.68 -6.13
N GLY A 51 17.64 -7.61 -6.30
CA GLY A 51 17.70 -6.42 -5.46
C GLY A 51 16.89 -6.64 -4.19
N ALA A 52 17.25 -5.89 -3.15
CA ALA A 52 16.51 -5.84 -1.89
C ALA A 52 15.01 -5.62 -2.17
N GLY A 53 14.17 -6.49 -1.61
CA GLY A 53 12.73 -6.31 -1.65
C GLY A 53 12.31 -5.01 -0.96
N GLU A 54 11.21 -4.40 -1.37
CA GLU A 54 10.67 -3.25 -0.67
C GLU A 54 9.42 -3.65 0.12
N VAL A 55 9.31 -3.10 1.32
CA VAL A 55 8.10 -3.18 2.15
C VAL A 55 7.62 -1.81 2.52
N THR A 56 6.33 -1.69 2.78
CA THR A 56 5.73 -0.49 3.38
C THR A 56 5.68 -0.67 4.88
N VAL A 57 6.40 0.19 5.61
CA VAL A 57 6.23 0.32 7.06
C VAL A 57 5.19 1.38 7.31
N VAL A 58 4.18 1.04 8.12
CA VAL A 58 3.04 1.90 8.43
C VAL A 58 3.01 2.14 9.92
N ASP A 59 3.03 3.41 10.31
CA ASP A 59 2.88 3.84 11.69
C ASP A 59 1.43 4.34 11.90
N LEU A 60 0.74 3.74 12.86
CA LEU A 60 -0.63 4.05 13.23
C LEU A 60 -0.64 4.73 14.61
N ASP A 61 -1.03 5.99 14.66
CA ASP A 61 -1.09 6.79 15.88
C ASP A 61 -2.49 7.40 16.04
N PRO A 62 -3.21 7.16 17.16
CA PRO A 62 -4.52 7.76 17.41
C PRO A 62 -4.55 9.30 17.43
N GLN A 63 -3.42 9.95 17.72
CA GLN A 63 -3.28 11.40 17.81
C GLN A 63 -2.82 12.01 16.49
N THR A 64 -1.84 11.38 15.82
CA THR A 64 -1.20 11.96 14.63
C THR A 64 -1.66 11.34 13.31
N GLY A 65 -2.43 10.26 13.37
CA GLY A 65 -3.00 9.58 12.21
C GLY A 65 -2.11 8.48 11.64
N VAL A 66 -2.23 8.22 10.34
CA VAL A 66 -1.45 7.20 9.64
C VAL A 66 -0.30 7.85 8.89
N SER A 67 0.90 7.30 9.04
CA SER A 67 2.04 7.62 8.18
C SER A 67 2.68 6.35 7.65
N PHE A 68 3.33 6.41 6.48
CA PHE A 68 3.99 5.25 5.90
C PHE A 68 5.27 5.63 5.17
N ARG A 69 6.16 4.66 5.03
CA ARG A 69 7.41 4.78 4.28
C ARG A 69 7.80 3.46 3.64
N GLN A 70 8.47 3.53 2.49
CA GLN A 70 9.12 2.35 1.92
C GLN A 70 10.46 2.07 2.62
N VAL A 71 10.72 0.79 2.87
CA VAL A 71 11.96 0.29 3.46
C VAL A 71 12.45 -0.90 2.66
N ALA A 72 13.73 -0.89 2.29
CA ALA A 72 14.38 -2.01 1.65
C ALA A 72 14.70 -3.11 2.67
N ILE A 73 14.42 -4.37 2.33
CA ILE A 73 14.83 -5.56 3.07
C ILE A 73 16.19 -6.00 2.52
N ASN A 74 17.26 -5.78 3.29
CA ASN A 74 18.60 -6.28 3.01
C ASN A 74 18.83 -7.65 3.64
#